data_AF-A0A8N1SC04-F1
#
_entry.id   AF-A0A8N1SC04-F1
#
_cell.length_a   1.000
_cell.length_b   1.000
_cell.length_c   1.000
_cell.angle_alpha   90.00
_cell.angle_beta   90.00
_cell.angle_gamma   90.00
#
_symmetry.space_group_name_H-M   'P 1'
#
loop_
_entity.id
_entity.type
_entity.pdbx_description
1 polymer ?
#
loop_
_entity_poly.entity_id
_entity_poly.type
_entity_poly.pdbx_seq_one_letter_code
_entity_poly.pdbx_strand_id
1 'polypeptide(L)'
;MLNEMRSVLQVSNCLFVTKENYIPLSYKDVFHMATLGGAKAFSIEDKVGNLMPGKEFDALIIDLNAKGENKKAPIFEIPDMSHVQ
;
A
#
# COMPACT_ATOMS: atom_id res chain seq x y z
N MET A 1 -0.22 -3.82 8.89
CA MET A 1 -0.15 -2.68 7.96
C MET A 1 -1.45 -1.87 7.82
N LEU A 2 -2.60 -2.47 7.44
CA LEU A 2 -3.85 -1.70 7.25
C LEU A 2 -4.42 -1.10 8.56
N ASN A 3 -4.18 -1.74 9.70
CA ASN A 3 -4.60 -1.21 11.01
C ASN A 3 -3.81 0.05 11.37
N GLU A 4 -2.52 0.07 11.04
CA GLU A 4 -1.59 1.15 11.29
C GLU A 4 -1.94 2.35 10.40
N MET A 5 -2.30 2.11 9.14
CA MET A 5 -2.84 3.15 8.26
C MET A 5 -4.12 3.78 8.86
N ARG A 6 -5.03 2.96 9.38
CA ARG A 6 -6.24 3.45 10.07
C ARG A 6 -5.89 4.28 11.30
N SER A 7 -4.96 3.81 12.12
CA SER A 7 -4.50 4.53 13.32
C SER A 7 -3.87 5.87 12.96
N VAL A 8 -3.06 5.94 11.90
CA VAL A 8 -2.47 7.21 11.42
C VAL A 8 -3.54 8.19 10.99
N LEU A 9 -4.56 7.74 10.26
CA LEU A 9 -5.69 8.61 9.88
C LEU A 9 -6.47 9.10 11.12
N GLN A 10 -6.70 8.25 12.12
CA GLN A 10 -7.35 8.64 13.37
C GLN A 10 -6.53 9.69 14.13
N VAL A 11 -5.23 9.49 14.26
CA VAL A 11 -4.33 10.46 14.91
C VAL A 11 -4.29 11.76 14.13
N SER A 12 -4.22 11.70 12.79
CA SER A 12 -4.21 12.89 11.95
C SER A 12 -5.51 13.70 12.10
N ASN A 13 -6.66 13.04 12.16
CA ASN A 13 -7.94 13.70 12.45
C ASN A 13 -7.99 14.29 13.86
N CYS A 14 -7.40 13.62 14.86
CA CYS A 14 -7.29 14.18 16.22
C CYS A 14 -6.43 15.46 16.21
N LEU A 15 -5.28 15.44 15.52
CA LEU A 15 -4.40 16.60 15.38
C LEU A 15 -5.09 17.78 14.69
N PHE A 16 -5.95 17.51 13.69
CA PHE A 16 -6.76 18.54 13.05
C PHE A 16 -7.68 19.29 14.03
N VAL A 17 -8.21 18.59 15.04
CA VAL A 17 -9.04 19.21 16.08
C VAL A 17 -8.20 19.97 17.12
N THR A 18 -7.03 19.45 17.47
CA THR A 18 -6.24 19.99 18.60
C THR A 18 -5.20 21.05 18.20
N LYS A 19 -4.83 21.12 16.91
CA LYS A 19 -3.73 21.97 16.43
C LYS A 19 -4.23 22.95 15.37
N GLU A 20 -3.98 24.24 15.60
CA GLU A 20 -4.27 25.27 14.60
C GLU A 20 -3.47 25.07 13.32
N ASN A 21 -4.11 25.33 12.18
CA ASN A 21 -3.51 25.26 10.83
C ASN A 21 -2.92 23.88 10.46
N TYR A 22 -3.41 22.79 11.06
CA TYR A 22 -3.06 21.44 10.63
C TYR A 22 -3.98 21.00 9.48
N ILE A 23 -3.43 20.27 8.50
CA ILE A 23 -4.21 19.65 7.42
C ILE A 23 -4.15 18.13 7.63
N PRO A 24 -5.30 17.45 7.77
CA PRO A 24 -5.32 16.01 7.98
C PRO A 24 -4.84 15.25 6.75
N LEU A 25 -4.17 14.13 7.00
CA LEU A 25 -3.69 13.21 5.98
C LEU A 25 -4.88 12.52 5.32
N SER A 26 -4.82 12.42 4.00
CA SER A 26 -5.76 11.61 3.23
C SER A 26 -5.35 10.13 3.24
N TYR A 27 -6.28 9.25 2.86
CA TYR A 27 -5.95 7.84 2.67
C TYR A 27 -4.88 7.62 1.58
N LYS A 28 -4.75 8.54 0.61
CA LYS A 28 -3.71 8.48 -0.43
C LYS A 28 -2.33 8.78 0.14
N ASP A 29 -2.24 9.77 1.03
CA ASP A 29 -0.99 10.11 1.71
C ASP A 29 -0.50 8.93 2.55
N VAL A 30 -1.41 8.33 3.31
CA VAL A 30 -1.11 7.18 4.16
C VAL A 30 -0.79 5.93 3.35
N PHE A 31 -1.49 5.70 2.22
CA PHE A 31 -1.16 4.59 1.31
C PHE A 31 0.20 4.79 0.66
N HIS A 32 0.56 6.01 0.26
CA HIS A 32 1.90 6.34 -0.21
C HIS A 32 2.95 6.05 0.88
N MET A 33 2.74 6.50 2.12
CA MET A 33 3.66 6.21 3.24
C MET A 33 3.82 4.71 3.49
N ALA A 34 2.73 3.93 3.39
CA ALA A 34 2.77 2.48 3.59
C ALA A 34 3.40 1.69 2.43
N THR A 35 3.68 2.33 1.29
CA THR A 35 4.22 1.67 0.08
C THR A 35 5.49 2.38 -0.39
N LEU A 36 5.41 3.23 -1.41
CA LEU A 36 6.57 3.92 -1.99
C LEU A 36 7.32 4.80 -0.97
N GLY A 37 6.60 5.46 -0.08
CA GLY A 37 7.19 6.28 0.98
C GLY A 37 8.02 5.44 1.95
N GLY A 38 7.55 4.25 2.32
CA GLY A 38 8.30 3.29 3.11
C GLY A 38 9.54 2.79 2.37
N ALA A 39 9.39 2.39 1.09
CA ALA A 39 10.53 1.95 0.28
C ALA A 39 11.63 3.02 0.17
N LYS A 40 11.25 4.30 0.00
CA LYS A 40 12.18 5.45 0.02
C LYS A 40 12.88 5.62 1.36
N ALA A 41 12.15 5.45 2.48
CA ALA A 41 12.73 5.55 3.81
C ALA A 41 13.79 4.48 4.08
N PHE A 42 13.71 3.34 3.39
CA PHE A 42 14.69 2.25 3.45
C PHE A 42 15.70 2.24 2.28
N SER A 43 15.66 3.24 1.38
CA SER A 43 16.52 3.30 0.17
C SER A 43 16.44 2.05 -0.72
N ILE A 44 15.24 1.48 -0.87
CA ILE A 44 14.92 0.33 -1.73
C ILE A 44 13.80 0.65 -2.73
N GLU A 45 13.51 1.93 -2.94
CA GLU A 45 12.48 2.39 -3.85
C GLU A 45 12.78 2.07 -5.32
N ASP A 46 14.02 1.76 -5.68
CA ASP A 46 14.40 1.24 -6.98
C ASP A 46 13.89 -0.20 -7.21
N LYS A 47 13.59 -0.94 -6.13
CA LYS A 47 13.14 -2.34 -6.18
C LYS A 47 11.65 -2.54 -5.96
N VAL A 48 11.05 -1.82 -5.00
CA VAL A 48 9.66 -2.08 -4.55
C VAL A 48 8.87 -0.79 -4.27
N GLY A 49 7.62 -0.93 -3.84
CA GLY A 49 6.76 0.16 -3.35
C GLY A 49 5.82 0.78 -4.38
N ASN A 50 5.93 0.42 -5.66
CA ASN A 50 4.95 0.75 -6.70
C ASN A 50 5.01 -0.27 -7.87
N LEU A 51 4.05 -0.18 -8.79
CA LEU A 51 3.95 -1.08 -9.95
C LEU A 51 4.54 -0.41 -11.20
N MET A 52 5.85 -0.51 -11.36
CA MET A 52 6.59 0.04 -12.52
C MET A 52 7.48 -1.04 -13.16
N PRO A 53 7.72 -0.99 -14.49
CA PRO A 53 8.66 -1.89 -15.15
C PRO A 53 10.06 -1.83 -14.52
N GLY A 54 10.73 -2.99 -14.45
CA GLY A 54 12.08 -3.12 -13.88
C GLY A 54 12.12 -3.29 -12.35
N LYS A 55 10.97 -3.21 -11.67
CA LYS A 55 10.84 -3.46 -10.22
C LYS A 55 10.39 -4.88 -9.92
N GLU A 56 10.62 -5.32 -8.69
CA GLU A 56 10.13 -6.59 -8.20
C GLU A 56 8.60 -6.57 -8.08
N PHE A 57 7.96 -7.71 -8.37
CA PHE A 57 6.51 -7.84 -8.25
C PHE A 57 6.11 -8.15 -6.80
N ASP A 58 6.16 -7.11 -5.96
CA ASP A 58 5.62 -7.11 -4.59
C ASP A 58 4.22 -6.46 -4.58
N ALA A 59 3.18 -7.30 -4.64
CA ALA A 59 1.80 -6.85 -4.80
C ALA A 59 0.81 -7.73 -4.01
N LEU A 60 -0.34 -7.14 -3.67
CA LEU A 60 -1.45 -7.84 -3.02
C LEU A 60 -2.69 -7.79 -3.92
N ILE A 61 -3.39 -8.92 -4.03
CA ILE A 61 -4.70 -9.00 -4.67
C ILE A 61 -5.76 -8.84 -3.58
N ILE A 62 -6.62 -7.83 -3.71
CA ILE A 62 -7.63 -7.48 -2.70
C ILE A 62 -9.02 -7.81 -3.25
N ASP A 63 -9.69 -8.79 -2.64
CA ASP A 63 -11.10 -9.10 -2.88
C ASP A 63 -11.98 -8.39 -1.84
N LEU A 64 -12.67 -7.33 -2.26
CA LEU A 64 -13.60 -6.57 -1.39
C LEU A 64 -14.88 -7.34 -1.06
N ASN A 65 -15.18 -8.41 -1.79
CA ASN A 65 -16.35 -9.26 -1.59
C ASN A 65 -16.00 -10.57 -0.88
N ALA A 66 -14.79 -10.66 -0.31
CA ALA A 66 -14.37 -11.83 0.43
C ALA A 66 -15.28 -12.05 1.65
N LYS A 67 -15.95 -13.20 1.70
CA LYS A 67 -16.77 -13.65 2.85
C LYS A 67 -15.95 -14.64 3.69
N GLY A 68 -15.75 -14.35 4.98
CA GLY A 68 -15.06 -15.23 5.94
C GLY A 68 -13.54 -15.08 5.99
N GLU A 69 -12.93 -15.62 7.06
CA GLU A 69 -11.51 -15.42 7.45
C GLU A 69 -10.51 -16.26 6.63
N ASN A 70 -10.99 -17.29 5.92
CA ASN A 70 -10.16 -18.23 5.18
C ASN A 70 -10.46 -18.17 3.68
N LYS A 71 -9.76 -17.29 2.95
CA LYS A 71 -9.63 -17.42 1.51
C LYS A 71 -8.15 -17.41 1.15
N LYS A 72 -7.67 -18.53 0.61
CA LYS A 72 -6.39 -18.55 -0.10
C LYS A 72 -6.46 -17.47 -1.17
N ALA A 73 -5.48 -16.57 -1.21
CA ALA A 73 -5.31 -15.70 -2.35
C ALA A 73 -5.26 -16.59 -3.60
N PRO A 74 -6.04 -16.30 -4.67
CA PRO A 74 -5.92 -17.05 -5.92
C PRO A 74 -4.46 -17.01 -6.35
N ILE A 75 -3.84 -18.19 -6.49
CA ILE A 75 -2.54 -18.31 -7.13
C ILE A 75 -2.80 -18.06 -8.60
N PHE A 76 -2.48 -16.86 -9.05
CA PHE A 76 -2.39 -16.58 -10.48
C PHE A 76 -1.05 -17.12 -10.95
N GLU A 77 -1.09 -18.14 -11.81
CA GLU A 77 0.08 -18.47 -12.62
C GLU A 77 0.38 -17.24 -13.46
N ILE A 78 1.51 -16.58 -13.21
CA ILE A 78 2.02 -15.54 -14.10
C ILE A 78 2.35 -16.27 -15.39
N PRO A 79 1.66 -16.00 -16.52
CA PRO A 79 1.96 -16.66 -17.78
C PRO A 79 3.42 -16.38 -18.13
N ASP A 80 4.10 -17.38 -18.69
CA ASP A 80 5.49 -17.21 -19.12
C ASP A 80 5.57 -16.08 -20.16
N MET A 81 6.21 -14.98 -19.75
CA MET A 81 6.39 -13.79 -20.58
C MET A 81 7.64 -13.86 -21.46
N SER A 82 8.38 -14.98 -21.44
CA SER A 82 9.59 -15.19 -22.26
C SER A 82 9.33 -15.15 -23.78
N HIS A 83 8.06 -15.18 -24.21
CA HIS A 83 7.63 -15.20 -25.60
C HIS A 83 6.84 -13.97 -26.06
N VAL A 84 6.65 -12.96 -25.20
CA VAL A 84 5.97 -11.72 -25.61
C VAL A 84 7.04 -10.72 -26.06
N GLN A 85 7.19 -10.59 -27.39
CA GLN A 85 8.01 -9.57 -28.06
C GLN A 85 7.39 -8.18 -27.93
#